data_AF-A0A3R6X9Q8-F1
#
_entry.id   AF-A0A3R6X9Q8-F1
#
_cell.length_a   1.000
_cell.length_b   1.000
_cell.length_c   1.000
_cell.angle_alpha   90.00
_cell.angle_beta   90.00
_cell.angle_gamma   90.00
#
_symmetry.space_group_name_H-M   'P 1'
#
loop_
_entity.id
_entity.type
_entity.pdbx_description
1 polymer ?
#
loop_
_entity_poly.entity_id
_entity_poly.type
_entity_poly.pdbx_seq_one_letter_code
_entity_poly.pdbx_strand_id
1 'polypeptide(L)'
;MEKQGFFAFQLTADAGAVEETRFLYAKTTVDRDEWVAELQRASCKVSIDQFYALGRELGKGRFSHVREATHLVTNESFAVKVIDKTQLGITEKELLRTEIAILKLVKHPHIIHLKVCAFS
;
A
#
# COMPACT_ATOMS: atom_id res chain seq x y z
N MET A 1 -17.48 -12.53 -9.31
CA MET A 1 -18.49 -13.25 -10.13
C MET A 1 -18.61 -12.51 -11.45
N GLU A 2 -17.99 -13.04 -12.50
CA GLU A 2 -18.19 -12.54 -13.87
C GLU A 2 -19.63 -12.82 -14.29
N LYS A 3 -20.41 -11.78 -14.62
CA LYS A 3 -21.65 -11.95 -15.36
C LYS A 3 -21.34 -11.63 -16.82
N GLN A 4 -21.48 -12.65 -17.66
CA GLN A 4 -21.47 -12.65 -19.13
C GLN A 4 -20.99 -11.34 -19.80
N GLY A 5 -19.72 -11.31 -20.21
CA GLY A 5 -19.19 -10.29 -21.12
C GLY A 5 -18.82 -8.94 -20.46
N PHE A 6 -18.87 -8.84 -19.13
CA PHE A 6 -18.44 -7.64 -18.41
C PHE A 6 -17.35 -7.95 -17.38
N PHE A 7 -16.35 -7.07 -17.34
CA PHE A 7 -15.18 -7.16 -16.48
C PHE A 7 -15.33 -6.19 -15.31
N ALA A 8 -15.47 -6.74 -14.11
CA ALA A 8 -15.68 -5.94 -12.91
C ALA A 8 -14.36 -5.36 -12.38
N PHE A 9 -14.46 -4.17 -11.80
CA PHE A 9 -13.42 -3.58 -10.94
C PHE A 9 -14.09 -2.90 -9.73
N GLN A 10 -13.35 -2.81 -8.64
CA GLN A 10 -13.87 -2.32 -7.36
C GLN A 10 -13.26 -0.95 -7.05
N LEU A 11 -14.13 -0.02 -6.66
CA LEU A 11 -13.75 1.26 -6.09
C LEU A 11 -14.13 1.26 -4.61
N THR A 12 -13.14 1.38 -3.73
CA THR A 12 -13.37 1.52 -2.28
C THR A 12 -12.93 2.91 -1.86
N ALA A 13 -13.88 3.70 -1.36
CA ALA A 13 -13.62 5.01 -0.79
C ALA A 13 -13.47 4.88 0.73
N ASP A 14 -12.30 5.24 1.26
CA ASP A 14 -12.10 5.35 2.71
C ASP A 14 -12.48 6.78 3.16
N ALA A 15 -13.78 6.97 3.40
CA ALA A 15 -14.34 8.23 3.92
C ALA A 15 -14.41 8.22 5.46
N GLY A 16 -13.43 7.62 6.14
CA GLY A 16 -13.16 7.79 7.58
C GLY A 16 -14.11 7.07 8.56
N ALA A 17 -15.32 6.69 8.15
CA ALA A 17 -16.27 5.97 9.02
C ALA A 17 -17.05 4.84 8.34
N VAL A 18 -17.15 4.83 7.01
CA VAL A 18 -17.85 3.79 6.24
C VAL A 18 -17.01 3.47 5.00
N GLU A 19 -16.58 2.21 4.86
CA GLU A 19 -15.99 1.72 3.61
C GLU A 19 -17.11 1.56 2.58
N GLU A 20 -17.33 2.59 1.76
CA GLU A 20 -18.26 2.49 0.65
C GLU A 20 -17.54 1.80 -0.52
N THR A 21 -17.93 0.56 -0.79
CA THR A 21 -17.39 -0.24 -1.89
C THR A 21 -18.38 -0.28 -3.05
N ARG A 22 -17.96 0.19 -4.21
CA ARG A 22 -18.73 0.19 -5.45
C ARG A 22 -18.10 -0.76 -6.46
N PHE A 23 -18.92 -1.61 -7.06
CA PHE A 23 -18.52 -2.47 -8.18
C PHE A 23 -18.91 -1.79 -9.49
N LEU A 24 -17.92 -1.54 -10.33
CA LEU A 24 -18.08 -1.01 -11.68
C LEU A 24 -17.71 -2.10 -12.68
N TYR A 25 -18.24 -1.99 -13.90
CA TYR A 25 -18.12 -3.03 -14.91
C TYR A 25 -17.76 -2.39 -16.25
N ALA A 26 -16.76 -2.97 -16.93
CA ALA A 26 -16.35 -2.57 -18.27
C ALA A 26 -16.68 -3.68 -19.28
N LYS A 27 -16.80 -3.31 -20.57
CA LYS A 27 -17.15 -4.26 -21.64
C LYS A 27 -15.97 -5.14 -22.07
N THR A 28 -14.74 -4.63 -21.91
CA THR A 28 -13.51 -5.34 -22.24
C THR A 28 -12.52 -5.28 -21.08
N THR A 29 -11.54 -6.19 -21.09
CA THR A 29 -10.43 -6.14 -20.13
C THR A 29 -9.59 -4.90 -20.30
N VAL A 30 -9.38 -4.46 -21.55
CA VAL A 30 -8.60 -3.26 -21.88
C VAL A 30 -9.26 -2.02 -21.29
N ASP A 31 -10.57 -1.83 -21.52
CA ASP A 31 -11.31 -0.70 -20.95
C ASP A 31 -11.24 -0.70 -19.42
N ARG A 32 -11.41 -1.87 -18.78
CA ARG A 32 -11.30 -2.00 -17.32
C ARG A 32 -9.93 -1.51 -16.85
N ASP A 33 -8.86 -2.00 -17.47
CA ASP A 33 -7.50 -1.74 -17.03
C ASP A 33 -7.13 -0.26 -17.25
N GLU A 34 -7.59 0.37 -18.33
CA GLU A 34 -7.49 1.82 -18.56
C GLU A 34 -8.24 2.64 -17.50
N TRP A 35 -9.49 2.26 -17.19
CA TRP A 35 -10.28 2.92 -16.13
C TRP A 35 -9.61 2.80 -14.77
N VAL A 36 -9.10 1.62 -14.43
CA VAL A 36 -8.36 1.40 -13.18
C VAL A 36 -7.12 2.28 -13.12
N ALA A 37 -6.34 2.34 -14.19
CA ALA A 37 -5.14 3.19 -14.26
C ALA A 37 -5.48 4.68 -14.10
N GLU A 38 -6.54 5.17 -14.75
CA GLU A 38 -6.93 6.57 -14.68
C GLU A 38 -7.51 6.93 -13.29
N LEU A 39 -8.33 6.05 -12.70
CA LEU A 39 -8.85 6.25 -11.35
C LEU A 39 -7.74 6.20 -10.29
N GLN A 40 -6.75 5.34 -10.46
CA GLN A 40 -5.55 5.32 -9.61
C GLN A 40 -4.74 6.62 -9.74
N ARG A 41 -4.57 7.12 -10.98
CA ARG A 41 -3.91 8.41 -11.25
C ARG A 41 -4.66 9.59 -10.62
N ALA A 42 -5.98 9.64 -10.80
CA ALA A 42 -6.83 10.72 -10.28
C ALA A 42 -6.95 10.70 -8.74
N SER A 43 -6.89 9.52 -8.12
CA SER A 43 -6.96 9.39 -6.65
C SER A 43 -5.64 9.69 -5.94
N CYS A 44 -4.56 9.98 -6.66
CA CYS A 44 -3.20 10.12 -6.11
C CYS A 44 -2.73 8.92 -5.27
N LYS A 45 -3.39 7.76 -5.39
CA LYS A 45 -3.05 6.55 -4.66
C LYS A 45 -1.95 5.82 -5.42
N VAL A 46 -0.71 6.17 -5.10
CA VAL A 46 0.45 5.61 -5.80
C VAL A 46 0.92 4.32 -5.12
N SER A 47 0.98 3.21 -5.87
CA SER A 47 1.58 1.98 -5.37
C SER A 47 3.07 2.18 -5.15
N ILE A 48 3.60 1.60 -4.07
CA ILE A 48 5.05 1.59 -3.81
C ILE A 48 5.84 0.91 -4.93
N ASP A 49 5.22 -0.03 -5.65
CA ASP A 49 5.83 -0.76 -6.77
C ASP A 49 6.17 0.15 -7.97
N GLN A 50 5.58 1.35 -8.05
CA GLN A 50 5.92 2.33 -9.09
C GLN A 50 7.29 3.01 -8.85
N PHE A 51 7.77 2.98 -7.61
CA PHE A 51 9.04 3.63 -7.22
C PHE A 51 10.08 2.63 -6.72
N TYR A 52 9.66 1.45 -6.27
CA TYR A 52 10.55 0.46 -5.66
C TYR A 52 10.32 -0.94 -6.23
N ALA A 53 11.41 -1.61 -6.59
CA ALA A 53 11.38 -3.04 -6.84
C ALA A 53 11.50 -3.80 -5.52
N LEU A 54 10.43 -4.50 -5.10
CA LEU A 54 10.45 -5.36 -3.92
C LEU A 54 11.25 -6.64 -4.18
N GLY A 55 12.27 -6.86 -3.37
CA GLY A 55 13.16 -8.02 -3.39
C GLY A 55 12.76 -9.11 -2.41
N ARG A 56 13.76 -9.86 -1.92
CA ARG A 56 13.57 -10.98 -0.99
C ARG A 56 13.03 -10.54 0.38
N GLU A 57 12.46 -11.48 1.11
CA GLU A 57 12.10 -11.28 2.52
C GLU A 57 13.35 -11.21 3.40
N LEU A 58 13.43 -10.16 4.22
CA LEU A 58 14.47 -9.95 5.23
C LEU A 58 14.04 -10.45 6.60
N GLY A 59 12.73 -10.49 6.87
CA GLY A 59 12.19 -11.03 8.10
C GLY A 59 10.67 -11.06 8.15
N LYS A 60 10.13 -11.88 9.06
CA LYS A 60 8.69 -12.06 9.27
C LYS A 60 8.35 -11.86 10.74
N GLY A 61 7.36 -11.02 10.98
CA GLY A 61 6.72 -10.81 12.28
C GLY A 61 5.31 -11.39 12.31
N ARG A 62 4.59 -11.12 13.41
CA ARG A 62 3.23 -11.64 13.63
C ARG A 62 2.20 -11.12 12.62
N PHE A 63 2.27 -9.82 12.29
CA PHE A 63 1.32 -9.13 11.41
C PHE A 63 2.03 -8.36 10.28
N SER A 64 3.32 -8.67 10.06
CA SER A 64 4.15 -7.91 9.15
C SER A 64 5.25 -8.75 8.53
N HIS A 65 5.66 -8.37 7.33
CA HIS A 65 6.84 -8.92 6.66
C HIS A 65 7.74 -7.78 6.24
N VAL A 66 9.04 -7.93 6.41
CA VAL A 66 10.05 -6.98 5.99
C VAL A 66 10.69 -7.52 4.72
N ARG A 67 10.66 -6.74 3.64
CA ARG A 67 11.30 -7.08 2.37
C ARG A 67 12.39 -6.06 2.04
N GLU A 68 13.40 -6.54 1.33
CA GLU A 68 14.34 -5.66 0.64
C GLU A 68 13.59 -4.91 -0.47
N ALA A 69 13.95 -3.66 -0.73
CA ALA A 69 13.38 -2.86 -1.80
C ALA A 69 14.47 -1.99 -2.43
N THR A 70 14.49 -1.89 -3.75
CA THR A 70 15.45 -1.03 -4.46
C THR A 70 14.68 0.10 -5.13
N HIS A 71 15.05 1.35 -4.84
CA HIS A 71 14.43 2.50 -5.50
C HIS A 71 14.84 2.55 -6.97
N LEU A 72 13.85 2.58 -7.87
CA LEU A 72 14.06 2.36 -9.30
C LEU A 72 14.95 3.44 -9.95
N VAL A 73 14.90 4.67 -9.43
CA VAL A 73 15.65 5.81 -10.01
C VAL A 73 17.04 5.97 -9.39
N THR A 74 17.13 5.91 -8.06
CA THR A 74 18.41 6.16 -7.35
C THR A 74 19.23 4.89 -7.14
N ASN A 75 18.64 3.71 -7.38
CA ASN A 75 19.23 2.41 -7.11
C ASN A 75 19.64 2.19 -5.64
N GLU A 76 19.09 2.99 -4.73
CA GLU A 76 19.32 2.85 -3.28
C GLU A 76 18.48 1.70 -2.72
N SER A 77 19.07 0.92 -1.81
CA SER A 77 18.42 -0.19 -1.13
C SER A 77 17.75 0.25 0.17
N PHE A 78 16.56 -0.29 0.42
CA PHE A 78 15.71 0.00 1.58
C PHE A 78 15.13 -1.29 2.15
N ALA A 79 14.65 -1.21 3.39
CA ALA A 79 13.80 -2.22 3.99
C ALA A 79 12.35 -1.70 4.05
N VAL A 80 11.41 -2.48 3.51
CA VAL A 80 9.97 -2.15 3.51
C VAL A 80 9.27 -3.11 4.46
N LYS A 81 8.71 -2.57 5.54
CA LYS A 81 7.87 -3.30 6.49
C LYS A 81 6.42 -3.23 6.01
N VAL A 82 5.96 -4.30 5.36
CA VAL A 82 4.58 -4.51 4.93
C VAL A 82 3.76 -5.00 6.11
N ILE A 83 2.64 -4.36 6.41
CA ILE A 83 1.79 -4.66 7.58
C ILE A 83 0.37 -4.94 7.10
N ASP A 84 -0.17 -6.08 7.49
CA ASP A 84 -1.56 -6.43 7.21
C ASP A 84 -2.47 -5.79 8.26
N LYS A 85 -3.15 -4.70 7.86
CA LYS A 85 -4.05 -3.93 8.74
C LYS A 85 -5.34 -4.68 9.11
N THR A 86 -5.72 -5.70 8.33
CA THR A 86 -6.96 -6.47 8.57
C THR A 86 -6.83 -7.37 9.79
N GLN A 87 -5.60 -7.78 10.11
CA GLN A 87 -5.28 -8.65 11.24
C GLN A 87 -4.93 -7.88 12.51
N LEU A 88 -4.93 -6.53 12.48
CA LEU A 88 -4.60 -5.71 13.64
C LEU A 88 -5.85 -5.41 14.47
N GLY A 89 -5.78 -5.71 15.77
CA GLY A 89 -6.74 -5.22 16.75
C GLY A 89 -6.58 -3.71 17.00
N ILE A 90 -7.45 -3.17 17.86
CA ILE A 90 -7.45 -1.74 18.20
C ILE A 90 -6.11 -1.34 18.84
N THR A 91 -5.64 -2.11 19.82
CA THR A 91 -4.37 -1.87 20.51
C THR A 91 -3.18 -1.92 19.57
N GLU A 92 -3.10 -2.90 18.65
CA GLU A 92 -1.99 -2.98 17.70
C GLU A 92 -1.98 -1.81 16.71
N LYS A 93 -3.16 -1.30 16.32
CA LYS A 93 -3.27 -0.08 15.49
C LYS A 93 -2.73 1.15 16.21
N GLU A 94 -2.96 1.28 17.51
CA GLU A 94 -2.43 2.39 18.32
C GLU A 94 -0.90 2.30 18.48
N LEU A 95 -0.37 1.09 18.73
CA LEU A 95 1.06 0.85 18.77
C LEU A 95 1.73 1.18 17.43
N LEU A 96 1.12 0.77 16.32
CA LEU A 96 1.61 1.09 14.98
C LEU A 96 1.62 2.60 14.71
N ARG A 97 0.56 3.32 15.09
CA ARG A 97 0.52 4.79 14.97
C ARG A 97 1.64 5.45 15.78
N THR A 98 1.90 4.95 16.98
CA THR A 98 2.97 5.43 17.85
C THR A 98 4.35 5.16 17.23
N GLU A 99 4.58 3.94 16.72
CA GLU A 99 5.83 3.58 16.01
C GLU A 99 6.09 4.54 14.84
N ILE A 100 5.09 4.78 13.99
CA ILE A 100 5.18 5.70 12.86
C ILE A 100 5.46 7.13 13.34
N ALA A 101 4.80 7.61 14.40
CA ALA A 101 5.01 8.95 14.93
C ALA A 101 6.44 9.15 15.44
N ILE A 102 6.98 8.18 16.19
CA ILE A 102 8.36 8.21 16.68
C ILE A 102 9.35 8.24 15.51
N LEU A 103 9.18 7.35 14.53
CA LEU A 103 10.10 7.24 13.39
C LEU A 103 10.07 8.48 12.48
N LYS A 104 8.96 9.23 12.45
CA LYS A 104 8.86 10.52 11.75
C LYS A 104 9.60 11.65 12.47
N LEU A 105 9.63 11.60 13.81
CA LEU A 105 10.25 12.65 14.64
C LEU A 105 11.76 12.46 14.82
N VAL A 106 12.23 11.22 14.85
CA VAL A 106 13.63 10.91 15.13
C VAL A 106 14.49 11.04 13.87
N LYS A 107 15.51 11.91 13.96
CA LYS A 107 16.55 12.08 12.94
C LYS A 107 17.93 12.05 13.61
N HIS A 108 18.53 10.87 13.64
CA HIS A 108 19.82 10.65 14.29
C HIS A 108 20.68 9.68 13.45
N PRO A 109 22.00 9.92 13.30
CA PRO A 109 22.88 9.10 12.44
C PRO A 109 22.94 7.62 12.81
N HIS A 110 22.60 7.26 14.05
CA HIS A 110 22.61 5.87 14.55
C HIS A 110 21.22 5.28 14.80
N ILE A 111 20.15 5.95 14.33
CA ILE A 111 18.77 5.45 14.45
C ILE A 111 18.19 5.31 13.04
N ILE A 112 17.47 4.22 12.81
CA ILE A 112 16.82 3.95 11.54
C ILE A 112 15.83 5.08 11.23
N HIS A 113 15.93 5.63 10.02
CA HIS A 113 15.10 6.75 9.60
C HIS A 113 14.01 6.28 8.61
N LEU A 114 12.76 6.66 8.88
CA LEU A 114 11.64 6.39 7.99
C LEU A 114 11.67 7.36 6.80
N LYS A 115 11.88 6.82 5.60
CA LYS A 115 11.93 7.63 4.36
C LYS A 115 10.53 7.93 3.81
N VAL A 116 9.71 6.90 3.67
CA VAL A 116 8.37 6.98 3.09
C VAL A 116 7.45 6.04 3.88
N CYS A 117 6.19 6.46 4.06
CA CYS A 117 5.12 5.60 4.56
C CYS A 117 3.97 5.68 3.56
N ALA A 118 3.61 4.54 2.98
CA ALA A 118 2.53 4.42 2.02
C ALA A 118 1.38 3.59 2.63
N PHE A 119 0.15 3.91 2.25
CA PHE A 119 -1.03 3.18 2.65
C PHE A 119 -1.74 2.68 1.38
N SER A 120 -1.62 1.37 1.13
CA SER A 120 -2.42 0.66 0.12
C SER A 120 -3.78 0.27 0.68
#